data_AF-A0A379K8S5-F1
#
_entry.id   AF-A0A379K8S5-F1
#
_cell.length_a   1.000
_cell.length_b   1.000
_cell.length_c   1.000
_cell.angle_alpha   90.00
_cell.angle_beta   90.00
_cell.angle_gamma   90.00
#
_symmetry.space_group_name_H-M   'P 1'
#
loop_
_entity.id
_entity.type
_entity.pdbx_description
1 polymer ?
#
loop_
_entity_poly.entity_id
_entity_poly.type
_entity_poly.pdbx_seq_one_letter_code
_entity_poly.pdbx_strand_id
1 'polypeptide(L)'
;MRLTRLACAVAFGLACHSAFAATAYVSNEKDDSISVIDLDSLEVTATLAVGMRPRGLLLSSDTQQPPTEVGGLVTYGLKVRIRVD
;
A
#
# COMPACT_ATOMS: atom_id res chain seq x y z
N MET A 1 0.77 34.05 30.42
CA MET A 1 1.37 32.73 30.68
C MET A 1 0.39 31.55 30.76
N ARG A 2 -0.95 31.75 30.83
CA ARG A 2 -1.93 30.63 30.88
C ARG A 2 -2.49 30.16 29.52
N LEU A 3 -2.38 30.95 28.45
CA LEU A 3 -2.97 30.62 27.14
C LEU A 3 -2.04 29.83 26.19
N THR A 4 -0.71 29.93 26.37
CA THR A 4 0.27 29.24 25.53
C THR A 4 0.33 27.72 25.78
N ARG A 5 -0.17 27.24 26.93
CA ARG A 5 -0.22 25.81 27.24
C ARG A 5 -1.38 25.09 26.53
N LEU A 6 -2.47 25.80 26.22
CA LEU A 6 -3.63 25.22 25.54
C LEU A 6 -3.35 24.96 24.04
N ALA A 7 -2.53 25.82 23.42
CA ALA A 7 -2.20 25.71 22.00
C ALA A 7 -1.37 24.45 21.67
N CYS A 8 -0.46 24.03 22.56
CA CYS A 8 0.30 22.78 22.37
C CYS A 8 -0.56 21.51 22.49
N ALA A 9 -1.61 21.53 23.31
CA ALA A 9 -2.45 20.35 23.54
C ALA A 9 -3.34 20.03 22.31
N VAL A 10 -3.80 21.06 21.60
CA VAL A 10 -4.60 20.88 20.37
C VAL A 10 -3.73 20.38 19.21
N ALA A 11 -2.48 20.83 19.12
CA ALA A 11 -1.54 20.38 18.09
C ALA A 11 -1.12 18.91 18.24
N PHE A 12 -1.21 18.33 19.44
CA PHE A 12 -0.83 16.93 19.69
C PHE A 12 -1.95 15.92 19.36
N GLY A 13 -3.21 16.37 19.28
CA GLY A 13 -4.37 15.50 19.01
C GLY A 13 -4.57 15.11 17.53
N LEU A 14 -3.99 15.88 16.60
CA LEU A 14 -4.12 15.64 15.15
C LEU A 14 -3.11 14.63 14.59
N ALA A 15 -2.21 14.10 15.41
CA ALA A 15 -1.14 13.21 14.95
C ALA A 15 -1.55 11.72 14.90
N CYS A 16 -2.80 11.38 15.19
CA CYS A 16 -3.30 10.01 14.97
C CYS A 16 -3.53 9.79 13.47
N HIS A 17 -2.43 9.69 12.72
CA HIS A 17 -2.46 9.12 11.39
C HIS A 17 -2.82 7.66 11.57
N SER A 18 -4.05 7.29 11.23
CA SER A 18 -4.44 5.90 11.01
C SER A 18 -3.35 5.24 10.19
N ALA A 19 -2.78 4.16 10.71
CA ALA A 19 -1.85 3.35 9.95
C ALA A 19 -2.54 2.92 8.64
N PHE A 20 -1.77 2.97 7.57
CA PHE A 20 -2.19 2.74 6.20
C PHE A 20 -2.82 1.34 6.06
N ALA A 21 -3.99 1.26 5.42
CA ALA A 21 -4.62 -0.01 5.03
C ALA A 21 -3.59 -0.86 4.28
N ALA A 22 -3.19 -1.99 4.87
CA ALA A 22 -2.15 -2.84 4.32
C ALA A 22 -2.78 -3.90 3.42
N THR A 23 -2.18 -4.15 2.26
CA THR A 23 -2.61 -5.22 1.34
C THR A 23 -1.69 -6.42 1.49
N ALA A 24 -2.24 -7.61 1.68
CA ALA A 24 -1.50 -8.87 1.61
C ALA A 24 -1.62 -9.52 0.23
N TYR A 25 -0.52 -10.13 -0.20
CA TYR A 25 -0.46 -10.92 -1.43
C TYR A 25 -0.07 -12.35 -1.06
N VAL A 26 -0.93 -13.32 -1.42
CA VAL A 26 -0.75 -14.73 -1.07
C VAL A 26 -0.68 -15.56 -2.34
N SER A 27 0.40 -16.31 -2.51
CA SER A 27 0.59 -17.24 -3.63
C SER A 27 -0.19 -18.53 -3.40
N ASN A 28 -1.08 -18.88 -4.32
CA ASN A 28 -1.85 -20.12 -4.31
C ASN A 28 -1.18 -21.13 -5.24
N GLU A 29 -0.25 -21.93 -4.71
CA GLU A 29 0.60 -22.81 -5.51
C GLU A 29 -0.19 -23.80 -6.39
N LYS A 30 -1.27 -24.37 -5.86
CA LYS A 30 -2.04 -25.40 -6.57
C LYS A 30 -2.99 -24.81 -7.62
N ASP A 31 -3.34 -23.54 -7.47
CA ASP A 31 -4.37 -22.87 -8.26
C ASP A 31 -3.78 -21.86 -9.24
N ASP A 32 -2.45 -21.83 -9.39
CA ASP A 32 -1.70 -20.99 -10.33
C ASP A 32 -2.11 -19.50 -10.27
N SER A 33 -2.38 -19.01 -9.05
CA SER A 33 -2.93 -17.67 -8.80
C SER A 33 -2.33 -16.98 -7.59
N ILE A 34 -2.59 -15.68 -7.46
CA ILE A 34 -2.29 -14.87 -6.28
C ILE A 34 -3.58 -14.23 -5.77
N SER A 35 -3.86 -14.38 -4.48
CA SER A 35 -4.94 -13.64 -3.81
C SER A 35 -4.43 -12.30 -3.29
N VAL A 36 -5.20 -11.25 -3.54
CA VAL A 36 -5.01 -9.91 -2.97
C VAL A 36 -6.01 -9.75 -1.83
N ILE A 37 -5.52 -9.51 -0.63
CA ILE A 37 -6.33 -9.46 0.60
C ILE A 37 -6.21 -8.07 1.19
N ASP A 38 -7.35 -7.45 1.45
CA ASP A 38 -7.43 -6.23 2.26
C ASP A 38 -7.30 -6.62 3.74
N LEU A 39 -6.30 -6.08 4.44
CA LEU A 39 -6.02 -6.49 5.82
C LEU A 39 -6.91 -5.80 6.87
N ASP A 40 -7.71 -4.81 6.48
CA ASP A 40 -8.66 -4.17 7.40
C ASP A 40 -9.94 -5.00 7.51
N SER A 41 -10.48 -5.43 6.37
CA SER A 41 -11.67 -6.28 6.26
C SER A 41 -11.36 -7.77 6.33
N LEU A 42 -10.11 -8.16 6.07
CA LEU A 42 -9.66 -9.54 5.87
C LEU A 42 -10.33 -10.24 4.67
N GLU A 43 -10.83 -9.46 3.72
CA GLU A 43 -11.49 -9.99 2.53
C GLU A 43 -10.55 -10.10 1.33
N VAL A 44 -10.79 -11.11 0.48
CA VAL A 44 -10.11 -11.23 -0.81
C VAL A 44 -10.72 -10.20 -1.77
N THR A 45 -9.95 -9.17 -2.10
CA THR A 45 -10.39 -8.08 -2.99
C THR A 45 -10.10 -8.37 -4.46
N ALA A 46 -9.12 -9.23 -4.75
CA ALA A 46 -8.84 -9.69 -6.10
C ALA A 46 -8.16 -11.06 -6.12
N THR A 47 -8.27 -11.75 -7.25
CA THR A 47 -7.48 -12.94 -7.58
C THR A 47 -6.81 -12.74 -8.92
N LEU A 48 -5.50 -12.86 -8.96
CA LEU A 48 -4.66 -12.63 -10.13
C LEU A 48 -4.21 -13.99 -10.68
N ALA A 49 -4.58 -14.32 -11.91
CA ALA A 49 -4.02 -15.47 -12.59
C ALA A 49 -2.54 -15.23 -12.90
N VAL A 50 -1.68 -16.19 -12.60
CA VAL A 50 -0.23 -16.12 -12.85
C VAL A 50 0.27 -17.39 -13.55
N GLY A 51 1.59 -17.56 -13.62
CA GLY A 51 2.21 -18.80 -14.10
C GLY A 51 2.01 -19.97 -13.12
N MET A 52 2.49 -21.14 -13.51
CA MET A 52 2.24 -22.34 -12.71
C MET A 52 3.03 -22.35 -11.40
N ARG A 53 2.37 -22.76 -10.32
CA ARG A 53 2.95 -23.01 -8.99
C ARG A 53 3.78 -21.84 -8.44
N PRO A 54 3.15 -20.67 -8.19
CA PRO A 54 3.83 -19.54 -7.57
C PRO A 54 4.36 -19.91 -6.18
N ARG A 55 5.66 -19.76 -5.95
CA ARG A 55 6.33 -20.07 -4.65
C ARG A 55 7.02 -18.85 -4.05
N GLY A 56 7.57 -17.97 -4.91
CA GLY A 56 8.24 -16.74 -4.50
C GLY A 56 7.46 -15.51 -4.92
N LEU A 57 7.33 -14.53 -4.01
CA LEU A 57 6.82 -13.19 -4.31
C LEU A 57 7.91 -12.16 -4.04
N LEU A 58 8.30 -11.43 -5.07
CA LEU A 58 9.23 -10.31 -4.95
C LEU A 58 8.44 -9.01 -5.07
N LEU A 59 8.45 -8.23 -4.00
CA LEU A 59 7.90 -6.89 -3.94
C LEU A 59 8.99 -5.88 -4.32
N SER A 60 8.71 -5.05 -5.31
CA SER A 60 9.57 -3.93 -5.66
C SER A 60 8.76 -2.64 -5.55
N SER A 61 9.28 -1.69 -4.76
CA SER A 61 8.83 -0.30 -4.81
C SER A 61 9.46 0.34 -6.04
N ASP A 62 8.68 0.55 -7.08
CA ASP A 62 9.14 1.31 -8.23
C ASP A 62 9.13 2.80 -7.85
N THR A 63 10.25 3.29 -7.33
CA THR A 63 10.48 4.74 -7.14
C THR A 63 10.94 5.42 -8.43
N GLN A 64 11.05 4.69 -9.55
CA GLN A 64 11.63 5.17 -10.80
C GLN A 64 10.60 5.61 -11.85
N GLN A 65 9.30 5.57 -11.55
CA GLN A 65 8.32 6.20 -12.43
C GLN A 65 8.56 7.72 -12.40
N PRO A 66 8.90 8.36 -13.54
CA PRO A 66 9.12 9.79 -13.56
C PRO A 66 7.83 10.51 -13.11
N PRO A 67 7.95 11.61 -12.36
CA PRO A 67 6.80 12.38 -11.92
C PRO A 67 5.89 12.70 -13.11
N THR A 68 4.58 12.46 -12.95
CA THR A 68 3.61 12.75 -14.01
C THR A 68 2.95 14.08 -13.73
N GLU A 69 2.94 14.99 -14.72
CA GLU A 69 2.32 16.30 -14.59
C GLU A 69 0.89 16.27 -15.14
N VAL A 70 -0.09 16.56 -14.29
CA VAL A 70 -1.51 16.63 -14.67
C VAL A 70 -2.03 18.01 -14.25
N GLY A 71 -2.30 18.87 -15.23
CA GLY A 71 -2.86 20.21 -14.98
C GLY A 71 -1.99 21.12 -14.11
N GLY A 72 -0.65 20.99 -14.19
CA GLY A 72 0.30 21.76 -13.37
C GLY A 72 0.57 21.19 -11.98
N LEU A 73 0.04 20.00 -11.67
CA LEU A 73 0.40 19.24 -10.47
C LEU A 73 1.34 18.09 -10.83
N VAL A 74 2.49 18.05 -10.16
CA VAL A 74 3.46 16.96 -10.26
C VAL A 74 3.06 15.85 -9.30
N THR A 75 2.68 14.69 -9.83
CA THR A 75 2.28 13.51 -9.04
C THR A 75 3.40 12.48 -9.01
N TYR A 76 3.78 12.03 -7.81
CA TYR A 76 4.67 10.90 -7.59
C TYR A 76 3.82 9.66 -7.26
N GLY A 77 3.64 8.77 -8.23
CA GLY A 77 2.91 7.52 -8.01
C GLY A 77 3.85 6.43 -7.49
N LEU A 78 3.60 5.91 -6.29
CA LEU A 78 4.27 4.68 -5.84
C LEU A 78 3.59 3.48 -6.51
N LYS A 79 4.27 2.81 -7.44
CA LYS A 79 3.78 1.58 -8.05
C LYS A 79 4.53 0.39 -7.45
N VAL A 80 3.79 -0.54 -6.86
CA VAL A 80 4.35 -1.82 -6.40
C VAL A 80 4.27 -2.80 -7.57
N ARG A 81 5.40 -3.41 -7.92
CA ARG A 81 5.45 -4.52 -8.88
C ARG A 81 5.65 -5.82 -8.13
N ILE A 82 4.85 -6.83 -8.46
CA ILE A 82 5.00 -8.19 -7.94
C ILE A 82 5.58 -9.04 -9.07
N ARG A 83 6.70 -9.73 -8.78
CA ARG A 83 7.23 -10.78 -9.65
C ARG A 83 7.05 -12.12 -8.96
N VAL A 84 6.62 -13.11 -9.73
CA VAL A 84 6.54 -14.52 -9.34
C VAL A 84 7.78 -15.23 -9.85
N ASP A 85 8.41 -16.03 -8.99
CA ASP A 85 9.49 -16.99 -9.32
C ASP A 85 8.94 -18.42 -9.39
#